data_AF-A0A1B8G8M3-F1
#
_entry.id   AF-A0A1B8G8M3-F1
#
_cell.length_a   1.000
_cell.length_b   1.000
_cell.length_c   1.000
_cell.angle_alpha   90.00
_cell.angle_beta   90.00
_cell.angle_gamma   90.00
#
_symmetry.space_group_name_H-M   'P 1'
#
loop_
_entity.id
_entity.type
_entity.pdbx_description
1 polymer ?
#
loop_
_entity_poly.entity_id
_entity_poly.type
_entity_poly.pdbx_seq_one_letter_code
_entity_poly.pdbx_strand_id
1 'polypeptide(L)'
;MKKRFHHLRTIKTDHPGVTGIRSLRVSFQLPGKRGPHECLIHDALGLTLGEIREMSDGEKVSIDLQRPFTKCLLYALDFLHTEAHVVHTDIQEGNIMIAVKEDIIFKTFEQEEMEEPRLRKVDGERIIYASRALDIPDDASHNVLCDFGDAQFGAETYEGEVMPYLYRAPEIVLGIPWNEKIDIWAVGMMVSVMVWDLYEGKHMFKERLPSRMESVPAHIARMIALLGPPPKELLKRGQFSDMFFDEDGDFTRDVKVEETSLEDEEENLQGEEKRKFLTFSSGMVRWMPEERKTAKELIDDPWLNNL
;
A
#
# COMPACT_ATOMS: atom_id res chain seq x y z
N MET A 1 -17.90 0.64 3.79
CA MET A 1 -17.58 -0.11 2.56
C MET A 1 -18.58 0.15 1.41
N LYS A 2 -19.85 -0.31 1.47
CA LYS A 2 -20.81 -0.16 0.33
C LYS A 2 -20.99 1.26 -0.24
N LYS A 3 -21.06 2.28 0.62
CA LYS A 3 -21.21 3.69 0.18
C LYS A 3 -20.08 4.14 -0.76
N ARG A 4 -18.85 3.67 -0.51
CA ARG A 4 -17.64 4.03 -1.27
C ARG A 4 -17.67 3.41 -2.66
N PHE A 5 -17.97 2.11 -2.75
CA PHE A 5 -18.18 1.46 -4.04
C PHE A 5 -19.36 2.04 -4.82
N HIS A 6 -20.43 2.47 -4.13
CA HIS A 6 -21.54 3.14 -4.80
C HIS A 6 -21.10 4.49 -5.39
N HIS A 7 -20.38 5.31 -4.61
CA HIS A 7 -19.78 6.56 -5.07
C HIS A 7 -18.92 6.34 -6.31
N LEU A 8 -17.95 5.42 -6.24
CA LEU A 8 -17.08 5.07 -7.37
C LEU A 8 -17.85 4.67 -8.63
N ARG A 9 -18.93 3.88 -8.48
CA ARG A 9 -19.76 3.42 -9.60
C ARG A 9 -20.61 4.54 -10.24
N THR A 10 -20.85 5.65 -9.54
CA THR A 10 -21.62 6.78 -10.10
C THR A 10 -20.79 7.66 -11.01
N ILE A 11 -19.46 7.56 -10.93
CA ILE A 11 -18.52 8.35 -11.74
C ILE A 11 -18.47 7.76 -13.15
N LYS A 12 -18.72 8.60 -14.15
CA LYS A 12 -18.56 8.25 -15.57
C LYS A 12 -17.29 8.92 -16.06
N THR A 13 -16.33 8.13 -16.46
CA THR A 13 -15.02 8.61 -16.91
C THR A 13 -14.42 7.68 -17.94
N ASP A 14 -13.54 8.23 -18.78
CA ASP A 14 -12.64 7.51 -19.68
C ASP A 14 -11.21 7.44 -19.12
N HIS A 15 -10.99 7.85 -17.87
CA HIS A 15 -9.68 7.85 -17.23
C HIS A 15 -9.11 6.43 -17.15
N PRO A 16 -7.88 6.16 -17.67
CA PRO A 16 -7.33 4.80 -17.77
C PRO A 16 -7.21 4.11 -16.41
N GLY A 17 -6.94 4.90 -15.36
CA GLY A 17 -6.85 4.44 -13.98
C GLY A 17 -8.07 3.72 -13.42
N VAL A 18 -9.27 3.93 -13.98
CA VAL A 18 -10.49 3.26 -13.51
C VAL A 18 -10.40 1.74 -13.61
N THR A 19 -9.61 1.23 -14.56
CA THR A 19 -9.39 -0.21 -14.76
C THR A 19 -8.55 -0.85 -13.65
N GLY A 20 -7.75 -0.06 -12.95
CA GLY A 20 -6.95 -0.48 -11.80
C GLY A 20 -7.71 -0.41 -10.46
N ILE A 21 -9.02 -0.17 -10.47
CA ILE A 21 -9.85 -0.07 -9.26
C ILE A 21 -10.80 -1.25 -9.15
N ARG A 22 -10.84 -1.90 -7.98
CA ARG A 22 -11.78 -2.99 -7.74
C ARG A 22 -13.21 -2.48 -7.87
N SER A 23 -13.97 -3.07 -8.80
CA SER A 23 -15.35 -2.67 -9.06
C SER A 23 -16.35 -3.54 -8.28
N LEU A 24 -17.46 -2.95 -7.84
CA LEU A 24 -18.59 -3.66 -7.25
C LEU A 24 -19.60 -4.02 -8.33
N ARG A 25 -19.77 -5.32 -8.60
CA ARG A 25 -20.77 -5.84 -9.55
C ARG A 25 -22.18 -5.67 -8.99
N VAL A 26 -22.41 -6.30 -7.84
CA VAL A 26 -23.73 -6.36 -7.18
C VAL A 26 -23.53 -6.31 -5.67
N SER A 27 -24.50 -5.74 -4.95
CA SER A 27 -24.60 -5.90 -3.50
C SER A 27 -26.01 -6.31 -3.10
N PHE A 28 -26.13 -7.21 -2.14
CA PHE A 28 -27.39 -7.68 -1.59
C PHE A 28 -27.23 -8.06 -0.11
N GLN A 29 -28.32 -8.48 0.54
CA GLN A 29 -28.29 -8.95 1.91
C GLN A 29 -28.80 -10.39 1.98
N LEU A 30 -28.14 -11.22 2.80
CA LEU A 30 -28.59 -12.57 3.13
C LEU A 30 -29.08 -12.63 4.58
N PRO A 31 -30.14 -13.39 4.89
CA PRO A 31 -30.56 -13.57 6.27
C PRO A 31 -29.52 -14.37 7.07
N GLY A 32 -29.19 -13.90 8.27
CA GLY A 32 -28.28 -14.57 9.19
C GLY A 32 -28.88 -14.71 10.58
N LYS A 33 -28.35 -15.67 11.37
CA LYS A 33 -28.83 -15.95 12.75
C LYS A 33 -28.71 -14.73 13.68
N ARG A 34 -27.82 -13.79 13.38
CA ARG A 34 -27.54 -12.58 14.18
C ARG A 34 -27.99 -11.29 13.49
N GLY A 35 -28.73 -11.39 12.39
CA GLY A 35 -29.11 -10.26 11.54
C GLY A 35 -28.70 -10.48 10.08
N PRO A 36 -29.10 -9.57 9.17
CA PRO A 36 -28.74 -9.66 7.76
C PRO A 36 -27.23 -9.46 7.56
N HIS A 37 -26.62 -10.28 6.71
CA HIS A 37 -25.25 -10.13 6.25
C HIS A 37 -25.22 -9.35 4.94
N GLU A 38 -24.42 -8.28 4.87
CA GLU A 38 -24.19 -7.57 3.62
C GLU A 38 -23.20 -8.36 2.76
N CYS A 39 -23.59 -8.61 1.50
CA CYS A 39 -22.79 -9.35 0.53
C CYS A 39 -22.41 -8.42 -0.62
N LEU A 40 -21.12 -8.36 -0.93
CA LEU A 40 -20.55 -7.57 -2.01
C LEU A 40 -19.95 -8.53 -3.04
N ILE A 41 -20.37 -8.42 -4.29
CA ILE A 41 -19.89 -9.26 -5.39
C ILE A 41 -18.93 -8.45 -6.25
N HIS A 42 -17.75 -9.03 -6.47
CA HIS A 42 -16.66 -8.48 -7.26
C HIS A 42 -16.22 -9.51 -8.30
N ASP A 43 -15.44 -9.08 -9.29
CA ASP A 43 -14.72 -10.04 -10.13
C ASP A 43 -13.68 -10.80 -9.30
N ALA A 44 -13.45 -12.06 -9.69
CA ALA A 44 -12.37 -12.85 -9.15
C ALA A 44 -11.03 -12.27 -9.63
N LEU A 45 -10.07 -12.20 -8.72
CA LEU A 45 -8.71 -11.72 -8.96
C LEU A 45 -7.75 -12.82 -8.52
N GLY A 46 -6.48 -12.70 -8.90
CA GLY A 46 -5.43 -13.65 -8.56
C GLY A 46 -4.82 -13.34 -7.20
N LEU A 47 -3.52 -13.58 -7.09
CA LEU A 47 -2.75 -13.32 -5.87
C LEU A 47 -2.63 -11.82 -5.57
N THR A 48 -2.55 -11.50 -4.29
CA THR A 48 -2.05 -10.21 -3.80
C THR A 48 -0.54 -10.09 -4.04
N LEU A 49 -0.02 -8.86 -4.07
CA LEU A 49 1.43 -8.68 -4.08
C LEU A 49 2.11 -9.28 -2.84
N GLY A 50 1.45 -9.23 -1.68
CA GLY A 50 1.98 -9.82 -0.46
C GLY A 50 2.20 -11.33 -0.61
N GLU A 51 1.21 -12.04 -1.17
CA GLU A 51 1.33 -13.49 -1.43
C GLU A 51 2.46 -13.81 -2.41
N ILE A 52 2.63 -13.01 -3.46
CA ILE A 52 3.73 -13.21 -4.43
C ILE A 52 5.08 -13.05 -3.73
N ARG A 53 5.23 -12.00 -2.91
CA ARG A 53 6.46 -11.76 -2.16
C ARG A 53 6.78 -12.91 -1.20
N GLU A 54 5.77 -13.41 -0.48
CA GLU A 54 5.92 -14.55 0.42
C GLU A 54 6.30 -15.83 -0.34
N MET A 55 5.75 -16.04 -1.55
CA MET A 55 6.06 -17.20 -2.40
C MET A 55 7.45 -17.14 -3.04
N SER A 56 8.04 -15.95 -3.15
CA SER A 56 9.40 -15.76 -3.66
C SER A 56 10.49 -16.05 -2.61
N ASP A 57 10.16 -16.60 -1.43
CA ASP A 57 11.11 -16.83 -0.32
C ASP A 57 11.95 -15.59 0.03
N GLY A 58 11.34 -14.40 -0.11
CA GLY A 58 12.02 -13.12 0.11
C GLY A 58 12.94 -12.69 -1.03
N GLU A 59 12.96 -13.40 -2.17
CA GLU A 59 13.68 -12.94 -3.35
C GLU A 59 13.10 -11.62 -3.88
N LYS A 60 14.01 -10.79 -4.38
CA LYS A 60 13.70 -9.44 -4.84
C LYS A 60 12.79 -9.47 -6.06
N VAL A 61 11.73 -8.67 -6.01
CA VAL A 61 10.91 -8.39 -7.20
C VAL A 61 11.77 -7.63 -8.22
N SER A 62 11.85 -8.14 -9.44
CA SER A 62 12.64 -7.47 -10.49
C SER A 62 12.09 -6.08 -10.80
N ILE A 63 12.98 -5.14 -11.13
CA ILE A 63 12.60 -3.78 -11.53
C ILE A 63 11.69 -3.77 -12.76
N ASP A 64 11.86 -4.76 -13.64
CA ASP A 64 11.06 -4.95 -14.84
C ASP A 64 9.60 -5.29 -14.51
N LEU A 65 9.34 -5.91 -13.36
CA LEU A 65 7.98 -6.13 -12.85
C LEU A 65 7.48 -4.94 -12.03
N GLN A 66 8.38 -4.31 -11.26
CA GLN A 66 8.03 -3.22 -10.37
C GLN A 66 7.58 -1.94 -11.10
N ARG A 67 8.23 -1.58 -12.22
CA ARG A 67 7.89 -0.37 -12.98
C ARG A 67 6.46 -0.41 -13.55
N PRO A 68 6.05 -1.44 -14.32
CA PRO A 68 4.67 -1.54 -14.80
C PRO A 68 3.67 -1.56 -13.64
N PHE A 69 3.99 -2.32 -12.59
CA PHE A 69 3.16 -2.40 -11.40
C PHE A 69 2.90 -1.02 -10.77
N THR A 70 3.98 -0.28 -10.49
CA THR A 70 3.94 1.05 -9.88
C THR A 70 3.17 2.02 -10.77
N LYS A 71 3.39 1.94 -12.09
CA LYS A 71 2.70 2.79 -13.05
C LYS A 71 1.18 2.55 -13.07
N CYS A 72 0.74 1.31 -13.04
CA CYS A 72 -0.69 0.96 -12.96
C CYS A 72 -1.32 1.47 -11.66
N LEU A 73 -0.63 1.32 -10.53
CA LEU A 73 -1.10 1.83 -9.24
C LEU A 73 -1.21 3.37 -9.24
N LEU A 74 -0.23 4.07 -9.82
CA LEU A 74 -0.29 5.52 -9.94
C LEU A 74 -1.44 5.98 -10.85
N TYR A 75 -1.72 5.29 -11.96
CA TYR A 75 -2.92 5.58 -12.75
C TYR A 75 -4.20 5.41 -11.93
N ALA A 76 -4.31 4.34 -11.15
CA ALA A 76 -5.45 4.10 -10.27
C ALA A 76 -5.61 5.20 -9.22
N LEU A 77 -4.52 5.63 -8.59
CA LEU A 77 -4.52 6.75 -7.63
C LEU A 77 -4.84 8.08 -8.29
N ASP A 78 -4.34 8.35 -9.50
CA ASP A 78 -4.67 9.58 -10.23
C ASP A 78 -6.17 9.70 -10.47
N PHE A 79 -6.82 8.61 -10.92
CA PHE A 79 -8.27 8.56 -11.01
C PHE A 79 -8.95 8.80 -9.65
N LEU A 80 -8.52 8.10 -8.60
CA LEU A 80 -9.13 8.23 -7.28
C LEU A 80 -9.04 9.65 -6.74
N HIS A 81 -7.89 10.28 -6.89
CA HIS A 81 -7.59 11.59 -6.31
C HIS A 81 -8.22 12.72 -7.11
N THR A 82 -8.10 12.69 -8.45
CA THR A 82 -8.48 13.82 -9.31
C THR A 82 -9.93 13.82 -9.74
N GLU A 83 -10.52 12.64 -9.99
CA GLU A 83 -11.89 12.54 -10.51
C GLU A 83 -12.86 11.94 -9.48
N ALA A 84 -12.42 10.97 -8.69
CA ALA A 84 -13.27 10.38 -7.65
C ALA A 84 -13.27 11.15 -6.34
N HIS A 85 -12.24 11.96 -6.07
CA HIS A 85 -12.02 12.62 -4.79
C HIS A 85 -12.09 11.65 -3.60
N VAL A 86 -11.44 10.50 -3.76
CA VAL A 86 -11.33 9.42 -2.78
C VAL A 86 -9.87 9.26 -2.37
N VAL A 87 -9.62 9.22 -1.06
CA VAL A 87 -8.32 8.79 -0.50
C VAL A 87 -8.47 7.33 -0.06
N HIS A 88 -7.55 6.45 -0.47
CA HIS A 88 -7.64 5.02 -0.18
C HIS A 88 -7.36 4.73 1.29
N THR A 89 -6.35 5.38 1.86
CA THR A 89 -5.90 5.33 3.25
C THR A 89 -5.24 4.03 3.71
N ASP A 90 -5.37 2.93 2.94
CA ASP A 90 -4.80 1.61 3.27
C ASP A 90 -4.02 1.00 2.09
N ILE A 91 -3.09 1.75 1.50
CA ILE A 91 -2.23 1.24 0.43
C ILE A 91 -1.14 0.35 1.03
N GLN A 92 -1.18 -0.94 0.69
CA GLN A 92 -0.19 -1.95 1.07
C GLN A 92 -0.28 -3.17 0.13
N GLU A 93 0.74 -4.02 0.15
CA GLU A 93 0.87 -5.19 -0.73
C GLU A 93 -0.32 -6.17 -0.67
N GLY A 94 -0.94 -6.33 0.51
CA GLY A 94 -2.12 -7.18 0.69
C GLY A 94 -3.41 -6.64 0.05
N ASN A 95 -3.45 -5.34 -0.28
CA ASN A 95 -4.61 -4.69 -0.89
C ASN A 95 -4.46 -4.49 -2.40
N ILE A 96 -3.43 -5.07 -3.01
CA ILE A 96 -3.17 -4.93 -4.44
C ILE A 96 -3.09 -6.33 -5.04
N MET A 97 -4.06 -6.65 -5.90
CA MET A 97 -4.23 -8.00 -6.47
C MET A 97 -3.95 -8.00 -7.97
N ILE A 98 -3.45 -9.10 -8.51
CA ILE A 98 -3.28 -9.26 -9.95
C ILE A 98 -4.65 -9.54 -10.61
N ALA A 99 -4.91 -8.85 -11.72
CA ALA A 99 -6.04 -9.15 -12.59
C ALA A 99 -5.80 -10.45 -13.35
N VAL A 100 -6.75 -11.38 -13.25
CA VAL A 100 -6.75 -12.61 -14.05
C VAL A 100 -7.53 -12.34 -15.32
N LYS A 101 -6.85 -12.35 -16.48
CA LYS A 101 -7.48 -12.11 -17.78
C LYS A 101 -8.10 -13.37 -18.38
N GLU A 102 -7.54 -14.53 -18.05
CA GLU A 102 -7.92 -15.81 -18.65
C GLU A 102 -8.63 -16.69 -17.63
N ASP A 103 -9.91 -17.00 -17.90
CA ASP A 103 -10.71 -17.94 -17.10
C ASP A 103 -10.08 -19.33 -16.98
N ILE A 104 -9.10 -19.66 -17.83
CA ILE A 104 -8.39 -20.93 -17.76
C ILE A 104 -7.70 -21.14 -16.42
N ILE A 105 -7.19 -20.09 -15.79
CA ILE A 105 -6.55 -20.16 -14.47
C ILE A 105 -7.56 -20.67 -13.42
N PHE A 106 -8.79 -20.13 -13.43
CA PHE A 106 -9.84 -20.59 -12.52
C PHE A 106 -10.33 -21.99 -12.84
N LYS A 107 -10.42 -22.36 -14.13
CA LYS A 107 -10.82 -23.71 -14.54
C LYS A 107 -9.79 -24.77 -14.15
N THR A 108 -8.50 -24.47 -14.33
CA THR A 108 -7.41 -25.34 -13.89
C THR A 108 -7.46 -25.51 -12.38
N PHE A 109 -7.60 -24.41 -11.64
CA PHE A 109 -7.74 -24.45 -10.18
C PHE A 109 -8.92 -25.33 -9.73
N GLU A 110 -10.10 -25.19 -10.37
CA GLU A 110 -11.27 -26.03 -10.09
C GLU A 110 -11.01 -27.52 -10.39
N GLN A 111 -10.39 -27.81 -11.54
CA GLN A 111 -10.07 -29.18 -11.95
C GLN A 111 -9.10 -29.85 -10.98
N GLU A 112 -8.04 -29.14 -10.59
CA GLU A 112 -7.06 -29.66 -9.65
C GLU A 112 -7.65 -29.90 -8.25
N GLU A 113 -8.55 -29.03 -7.77
CA GLU A 113 -9.23 -29.25 -6.50
C GLU A 113 -10.18 -30.46 -6.55
N MET A 114 -10.76 -30.77 -7.72
CA MET A 114 -11.56 -31.97 -7.93
C MET A 114 -10.70 -33.24 -8.00
N GLU A 115 -9.56 -33.19 -8.68
CA GLU A 115 -8.64 -34.32 -8.87
C GLU A 115 -7.84 -34.63 -7.59
N GLU A 116 -7.40 -33.60 -6.88
CA GLU A 116 -6.63 -33.69 -5.64
C GLU A 116 -7.20 -32.74 -4.57
N PRO A 117 -8.26 -33.15 -3.85
CA PRO A 117 -8.88 -32.33 -2.83
C PRO A 117 -7.93 -32.00 -1.69
N ARG A 118 -7.88 -30.74 -1.26
CA ARG A 118 -7.02 -30.32 -0.16
C ARG A 118 -7.48 -30.88 1.18
N LEU A 119 -6.53 -30.99 2.11
CA LEU A 119 -6.80 -31.46 3.47
C LEU A 119 -7.93 -30.65 4.11
N ARG A 120 -8.83 -31.34 4.79
CA ARG A 120 -9.94 -30.73 5.55
C ARG A 120 -9.94 -31.22 6.98
N LYS A 121 -10.38 -30.36 7.90
CA LYS A 121 -10.67 -30.70 9.29
C LYS A 121 -12.14 -30.39 9.62
N VAL A 122 -12.72 -31.19 10.51
CA VAL A 122 -14.09 -30.97 11.01
C VAL A 122 -13.97 -30.37 12.41
N ASP A 123 -14.60 -29.21 12.61
CA ASP A 123 -14.68 -28.49 13.88
C ASP A 123 -16.16 -28.28 14.24
N GLY A 124 -16.73 -29.23 14.99
CA GLY A 124 -18.16 -29.29 15.26
C GLY A 124 -18.98 -29.44 13.98
N GLU A 125 -19.83 -28.46 13.69
CA GLU A 125 -20.64 -28.40 12.45
C GLU A 125 -19.90 -27.75 11.26
N ARG A 126 -18.66 -27.25 11.46
CA ARG A 126 -17.90 -26.55 10.43
C ARG A 126 -16.88 -27.49 9.80
N ILE A 127 -16.77 -27.43 8.48
CA ILE A 127 -15.67 -28.05 7.74
C ILE A 127 -14.72 -26.93 7.32
N ILE A 128 -13.46 -27.07 7.69
CA ILE A 128 -12.39 -26.13 7.36
C ILE A 128 -11.49 -26.81 6.36
N TYR A 129 -11.35 -26.21 5.18
CA TYR A 129 -10.50 -26.69 4.10
C TYR A 129 -9.17 -25.93 4.14
N ALA A 130 -8.07 -26.62 3.89
CA ALA A 130 -6.81 -25.97 3.58
C ALA A 130 -6.93 -25.35 2.19
N SER A 131 -6.54 -24.07 2.05
CA SER A 131 -6.57 -23.40 0.75
C SER A 131 -5.59 -24.08 -0.23
N ARG A 132 -5.98 -24.13 -1.51
CA ARG A 132 -5.09 -24.38 -2.64
C ARG A 132 -4.51 -23.03 -3.08
N ALA A 133 -3.21 -23.01 -3.37
CA ALA A 133 -2.56 -21.82 -3.91
C ALA A 133 -2.96 -21.64 -5.38
N LEU A 134 -3.12 -20.39 -5.81
CA LEU A 134 -3.15 -20.05 -7.23
C LEU A 134 -1.72 -19.91 -7.73
N ASP A 135 -1.45 -20.32 -8.97
CA ASP A 135 -0.16 -20.07 -9.61
C ASP A 135 0.07 -18.57 -9.80
N ILE A 136 1.34 -18.17 -9.76
CA ILE A 136 1.76 -16.79 -10.07
C ILE A 136 1.54 -16.56 -11.57
N PRO A 137 0.73 -15.57 -11.99
CA PRO A 137 0.52 -15.29 -13.40
C PRO A 137 1.81 -14.83 -14.10
N ASP A 138 2.03 -15.26 -15.34
CA ASP A 138 3.18 -14.83 -16.17
C ASP A 138 3.18 -13.31 -16.42
N ASP A 139 2.01 -12.67 -16.41
CA ASP A 139 1.82 -11.22 -16.57
C ASP A 139 1.20 -10.60 -15.30
N ALA A 140 2.05 -10.09 -14.41
CA ALA A 140 1.63 -9.32 -13.24
C ALA A 140 1.52 -7.80 -13.50
N SER A 141 1.60 -7.35 -14.76
CA SER A 141 1.56 -5.92 -15.10
C SER A 141 0.17 -5.29 -14.92
N HIS A 142 -0.87 -6.09 -14.72
CA HIS A 142 -2.23 -5.61 -14.52
C HIS A 142 -2.65 -5.83 -13.06
N ASN A 143 -2.44 -4.83 -12.22
CA ASN A 143 -2.88 -4.86 -10.83
C ASN A 143 -4.18 -4.08 -10.62
N VAL A 144 -4.89 -4.47 -9.57
CA VAL A 144 -6.14 -3.89 -9.13
C VAL A 144 -6.02 -3.52 -7.66
N LEU A 145 -6.18 -2.23 -7.37
CA LEU A 145 -6.30 -1.73 -6.02
C LEU A 145 -7.64 -2.15 -5.41
N CYS A 146 -7.54 -2.82 -4.27
CA CYS A 146 -8.63 -3.48 -3.58
C CYS A 146 -8.83 -2.89 -2.17
N ASP A 147 -9.93 -3.30 -1.53
CA ASP A 147 -10.30 -2.95 -0.16
C ASP A 147 -10.45 -1.44 0.13
N PHE A 148 -11.60 -0.90 -0.28
CA PHE A 148 -12.04 0.44 0.08
C PHE A 148 -12.77 0.46 1.44
N GLY A 149 -12.37 -0.42 2.37
CA GLY A 149 -12.90 -0.52 3.72
C GLY A 149 -12.79 0.79 4.49
N ASP A 150 -11.63 1.43 4.42
CA ASP A 150 -11.28 2.63 5.20
C ASP A 150 -11.19 3.93 4.41
N ALA A 151 -11.33 3.84 3.08
CA ALA A 151 -11.25 4.99 2.18
C ALA A 151 -12.15 6.17 2.60
N GLN A 152 -11.69 7.39 2.39
CA GLN A 152 -12.42 8.61 2.72
C GLN A 152 -12.73 9.41 1.46
N PHE A 153 -13.86 10.12 1.45
CA PHE A 153 -14.28 10.95 0.32
C PHE A 153 -15.22 12.07 0.78
N GLY A 154 -15.30 13.14 0.00
CA GLY A 154 -16.24 14.26 0.21
C GLY A 154 -15.72 15.42 1.06
N ALA A 155 -14.45 15.43 1.45
CA ALA A 155 -13.77 16.58 2.05
C ALA A 155 -12.40 16.82 1.40
N GLU A 156 -11.89 18.05 1.52
CA GLU A 156 -10.55 18.43 1.04
C GLU A 156 -9.45 17.88 1.97
N THR A 157 -9.72 17.88 3.28
CA THR A 157 -8.82 17.36 4.32
C THR A 157 -9.59 16.54 5.34
N TYR A 158 -8.90 15.59 5.95
CA TYR A 158 -9.43 14.66 6.95
C TYR A 158 -8.56 14.68 8.22
N GLU A 159 -9.12 14.16 9.30
CA GLU A 159 -8.43 13.99 10.58
C GLU A 159 -8.63 12.55 11.07
N GLY A 160 -7.78 12.13 12.02
CA GLY A 160 -7.86 10.82 12.65
C GLY A 160 -6.83 9.83 12.10
N GLU A 161 -6.78 8.69 12.77
CA GLU A 161 -5.77 7.68 12.52
C GLU A 161 -6.20 6.73 11.41
N VAL A 162 -5.47 6.77 10.31
CA VAL A 162 -5.58 5.83 9.19
C VAL A 162 -4.20 5.23 8.90
N MET A 163 -4.12 4.40 7.85
CA MET A 163 -2.93 3.71 7.39
C MET A 163 -2.41 2.59 8.28
N PRO A 164 -1.96 1.50 7.65
CA PRO A 164 -1.22 0.45 8.32
C PRO A 164 0.09 1.02 8.85
N TYR A 165 0.54 0.46 9.96
CA TYR A 165 1.60 1.05 10.78
C TYR A 165 2.89 1.35 10.00
N LEU A 166 3.34 0.41 9.17
CA LEU A 166 4.61 0.49 8.43
C LEU A 166 4.59 1.53 7.30
N TYR A 167 3.41 1.80 6.74
CA TYR A 167 3.24 2.72 5.62
C TYR A 167 2.74 4.09 6.09
N ARG A 168 2.58 4.28 7.40
CA ARG A 168 1.95 5.48 7.96
C ARG A 168 2.78 6.73 7.67
N ALA A 169 2.12 7.73 7.09
CA ALA A 169 2.70 9.02 6.74
C ALA A 169 2.97 9.90 7.98
N PRO A 170 3.95 10.82 7.92
CA PRO A 170 4.33 11.66 9.06
C PRO A 170 3.17 12.52 9.58
N GLU A 171 2.33 13.06 8.71
CA GLU A 171 1.15 13.85 9.11
C GLU A 171 0.16 13.03 9.97
N ILE A 172 0.00 11.74 9.71
CA ILE A 172 -0.84 10.87 10.54
C ILE A 172 -0.20 10.64 11.91
N VAL A 173 1.11 10.38 11.95
CA VAL A 173 1.85 10.15 13.19
C VAL A 173 1.85 11.40 14.08
N LEU A 174 1.98 12.58 13.48
CA LEU A 174 2.05 13.87 14.17
C LEU A 174 0.66 14.48 14.46
N GLY A 175 -0.42 13.85 14.02
CA GLY A 175 -1.78 14.34 14.25
C GLY A 175 -2.11 15.62 13.45
N ILE A 176 -1.55 15.74 12.25
CA ILE A 176 -1.80 16.85 11.31
C ILE A 176 -2.96 16.43 10.39
N PRO A 177 -3.88 17.34 10.04
CA PRO A 177 -4.88 17.08 9.00
C PRO A 177 -4.21 16.63 7.70
N TRP A 178 -4.83 15.66 7.04
CA TRP A 178 -4.24 14.95 5.91
C TRP A 178 -5.17 14.93 4.71
N ASN A 179 -4.60 14.62 3.54
CA ASN A 179 -5.33 14.53 2.27
C ASN A 179 -4.81 13.33 1.46
N GLU A 180 -5.04 13.32 0.14
CA GLU A 180 -4.67 12.25 -0.77
C GLU A 180 -3.15 11.93 -0.81
N LYS A 181 -2.31 12.85 -0.34
CA LYS A 181 -0.84 12.69 -0.31
C LYS A 181 -0.36 11.59 0.63
N ILE A 182 -1.21 11.08 1.53
CA ILE A 182 -0.88 9.92 2.35
C ILE A 182 -0.80 8.64 1.50
N ASP A 183 -1.62 8.51 0.45
CA ASP A 183 -1.57 7.35 -0.44
C ASP A 183 -0.26 7.37 -1.24
N ILE A 184 0.17 8.56 -1.68
CA ILE A 184 1.45 8.73 -2.39
C ILE A 184 2.63 8.35 -1.49
N TRP A 185 2.60 8.76 -0.22
CA TRP A 185 3.62 8.33 0.74
C TRP A 185 3.66 6.81 0.88
N ALA A 186 2.50 6.16 1.03
CA ALA A 186 2.44 4.70 1.14
C ALA A 186 2.98 3.99 -0.10
N VAL A 187 2.70 4.49 -1.31
CA VAL A 187 3.32 3.99 -2.54
C VAL A 187 4.84 4.18 -2.51
N GLY A 188 5.33 5.36 -2.12
CA GLY A 188 6.77 5.61 -2.00
C GLY A 188 7.46 4.63 -1.06
N MET A 189 6.88 4.42 0.13
CA MET A 189 7.37 3.43 1.09
C MET A 189 7.34 2.02 0.52
N MET A 190 6.25 1.60 -0.13
CA MET A 190 6.13 0.27 -0.72
C MET A 190 7.14 0.05 -1.85
N VAL A 191 7.28 1.00 -2.78
CA VAL A 191 8.25 0.94 -3.89
C VAL A 191 9.67 0.87 -3.33
N SER A 192 10.00 1.72 -2.36
CA SER A 192 11.28 1.68 -1.67
C SER A 192 11.55 0.34 -0.97
N VAL A 193 10.56 -0.20 -0.26
CA VAL A 193 10.68 -1.51 0.42
C VAL A 193 10.88 -2.66 -0.57
N MET A 194 10.14 -2.65 -1.68
CA MET A 194 10.26 -3.66 -2.74
C MET A 194 11.64 -3.64 -3.41
N VAL A 195 12.27 -2.47 -3.54
CA VAL A 195 13.65 -2.41 -4.01
C VAL A 195 14.61 -2.83 -2.91
N TRP A 196 14.52 -2.26 -1.71
CA TRP A 196 15.57 -2.39 -0.68
C TRP A 196 15.59 -3.70 0.10
N ASP A 197 14.65 -4.63 -0.17
CA ASP A 197 14.56 -5.88 0.58
C ASP A 197 14.44 -5.62 2.10
N LEU A 198 13.68 -4.58 2.44
CA LEU A 198 13.44 -4.16 3.83
C LEU A 198 12.59 -5.18 4.60
N TYR A 199 12.08 -6.22 3.92
CA TYR A 199 11.04 -7.07 4.47
C TYR A 199 11.45 -8.47 4.90
N GLU A 200 12.60 -9.02 4.49
CA GLU A 200 13.07 -10.30 5.03
C GLU A 200 14.58 -10.30 5.31
N GLY A 201 14.95 -10.34 6.60
CA GLY A 201 16.34 -10.46 7.08
C GLY A 201 16.93 -9.21 7.74
N LYS A 202 16.63 -8.01 7.22
CA LYS A 202 16.83 -6.72 7.90
C LYS A 202 15.53 -6.28 8.58
N HIS A 203 15.03 -7.10 9.49
CA HIS A 203 13.89 -6.73 10.33
C HIS A 203 14.05 -5.29 10.86
N MET A 204 13.13 -4.39 10.50
CA MET A 204 12.91 -3.16 11.28
C MET A 204 12.40 -3.46 12.70
N PHE A 205 12.02 -4.71 12.99
CA PHE A 205 11.67 -5.21 14.32
C PHE A 205 12.03 -6.71 14.39
N LYS A 206 13.27 -7.06 14.78
CA LYS A 206 13.63 -8.47 15.07
C LYS A 206 12.79 -9.04 16.22
N GLU A 207 12.21 -8.14 17.00
CA GLU A 207 11.26 -8.39 18.06
C GLU A 207 10.02 -7.56 17.76
N ARG A 208 8.86 -8.19 17.56
CA ARG A 208 7.56 -7.51 17.58
C ARG A 208 7.52 -6.69 18.87
N LEU A 209 7.62 -5.36 18.77
CA LEU A 209 7.55 -4.52 19.96
C LEU A 209 6.20 -4.76 20.66
N PRO A 210 6.18 -4.88 22.00
CA PRO A 210 5.01 -5.35 22.75
C PRO A 210 3.75 -4.51 22.51
N SER A 211 3.90 -3.23 22.13
CA SER A 211 2.79 -2.31 21.96
C SER A 211 2.99 -1.25 20.87
N ARG A 212 1.85 -0.71 20.40
CA ARG A 212 1.77 0.39 19.42
C ARG A 212 2.49 1.66 19.86
N MET A 213 2.53 1.96 21.16
CA MET A 213 3.21 3.16 21.67
C MET A 213 4.72 3.05 21.61
N GLU A 214 5.26 1.83 21.72
CA GLU A 214 6.69 1.57 21.66
C GLU A 214 7.19 1.55 20.21
N SER A 215 6.33 1.19 19.26
CA SER A 215 6.72 1.16 17.85
C SER A 215 6.85 2.57 17.27
N VAL A 216 5.90 3.48 17.51
CA VAL A 216 5.83 4.80 16.82
C VAL A 216 7.14 5.59 16.87
N PRO A 217 7.85 5.71 18.01
CA PRO A 217 9.16 6.35 18.05
C PRO A 217 10.18 5.73 17.09
N ALA A 218 10.20 4.41 16.93
CA ALA A 218 11.09 3.73 16.00
C ALA A 218 10.74 4.03 14.53
N HIS A 219 9.45 4.19 14.20
CA HIS A 219 9.04 4.60 12.86
C HIS A 219 9.47 6.03 12.54
N ILE A 220 9.33 6.96 13.48
CA ILE A 220 9.84 8.33 13.33
C ILE A 220 11.36 8.32 13.20
N ALA A 221 12.07 7.57 14.04
CA ALA A 221 13.52 7.43 13.96
C ALA A 221 13.97 6.91 12.59
N ARG A 222 13.25 5.96 12.00
CA ARG A 222 13.53 5.49 10.63
C ARG A 222 13.27 6.58 9.58
N MET A 223 12.19 7.35 9.70
CA MET A 223 11.97 8.48 8.79
C MET A 223 13.10 9.50 8.88
N ILE A 224 13.59 9.80 10.10
CA ILE A 224 14.74 10.69 10.31
C ILE A 224 16.01 10.11 9.71
N ALA A 225 16.25 8.81 9.90
CA ALA A 225 17.40 8.13 9.32
C ALA A 225 17.39 8.24 7.78
N LEU A 226 16.23 8.08 7.15
CA LEU A 226 16.12 8.10 5.69
C LEU A 226 16.11 9.51 5.09
N LEU A 227 15.42 10.46 5.73
CA LEU A 227 15.10 11.79 5.17
C LEU A 227 15.85 12.95 5.85
N GLY A 228 16.57 12.68 6.93
CA GLY A 228 17.02 13.71 7.85
C GLY A 228 15.91 14.22 8.78
N PRO A 229 16.22 15.17 9.67
CA PRO A 229 15.28 15.69 10.66
C PRO A 229 14.08 16.39 9.98
N PRO A 230 12.87 16.30 10.56
CA PRO A 230 11.69 16.96 10.01
C PRO A 230 11.83 18.50 10.07
N PRO A 231 11.28 19.23 9.10
CA PRO A 231 11.24 20.69 9.16
C PRO A 231 10.48 21.17 10.40
N LYS A 232 10.99 22.22 11.06
CA LYS A 232 10.32 22.84 12.24
C LYS A 232 8.90 23.32 11.92
N GLU A 233 8.63 23.68 10.67
CA GLU A 233 7.29 24.06 10.22
C GLU A 233 6.31 22.90 10.33
N LEU A 234 6.71 21.68 9.96
CA LEU A 234 5.88 20.49 10.11
C LEU A 234 5.56 20.23 11.58
N LEU A 235 6.59 20.31 12.45
CA LEU A 235 6.44 20.06 13.89
C LEU A 235 5.46 21.05 14.54
N LYS A 236 5.45 22.31 14.11
CA LYS A 236 4.49 23.32 14.60
C LYS A 236 3.04 23.02 14.23
N ARG A 237 2.79 22.26 13.15
CA ARG A 237 1.45 21.86 12.72
C ARG A 237 0.94 20.64 13.50
N GLY A 238 1.85 19.83 14.07
CA GLY A 238 1.52 18.55 14.70
C GLY A 238 0.98 18.68 16.11
N GLN A 239 -0.20 18.10 16.36
CA GLN A 239 -0.79 17.99 17.69
C GLN A 239 0.03 17.08 18.62
N PHE A 240 0.81 16.17 18.03
CA PHE A 240 1.58 15.15 18.74
C PHE A 240 3.10 15.37 18.66
N SER A 241 3.55 16.49 18.11
CA SER A 241 4.99 16.77 17.92
C SER A 241 5.77 16.84 19.24
N ASP A 242 5.21 17.47 20.27
CA ASP A 242 5.81 17.57 21.61
C ASP A 242 5.97 16.20 22.30
N MET A 243 5.28 15.16 21.78
CA MET A 243 5.50 13.79 22.22
C MET A 243 6.73 13.15 21.58
N PHE A 244 7.45 13.77 20.65
CA PHE A 244 8.60 13.12 20.01
C PHE A 244 9.81 14.03 19.87
N PHE A 245 9.59 15.34 19.87
CA PHE A 245 10.62 16.35 19.63
C PHE A 245 10.61 17.39 20.75
N ASP A 246 11.76 18.02 21.00
CA ASP A 246 11.86 19.19 21.88
C ASP A 246 11.60 20.51 21.14
N GLU A 247 11.75 21.64 21.84
CA GLU A 247 11.55 22.99 21.29
C GLU A 247 12.53 23.34 20.16
N ASP A 248 13.71 22.71 20.16
CA ASP A 248 14.73 22.87 19.13
C ASP A 248 14.49 21.98 17.91
N GLY A 249 13.53 21.03 18.01
CA GLY A 249 13.17 20.09 16.96
C GLY A 249 14.01 18.82 16.98
N ASP A 250 14.77 18.59 18.05
CA ASP A 250 15.58 17.40 18.22
C ASP A 250 14.74 16.25 18.75
N PHE A 251 15.00 15.04 18.25
CA PHE A 251 14.25 13.84 18.60
C PHE A 251 14.61 13.37 20.01
N THR A 252 13.61 13.25 20.90
CA THR A 252 13.84 13.08 22.35
C THR A 252 13.59 11.65 22.86
N ARG A 253 13.25 10.71 21.98
CA ARG A 253 12.92 9.34 22.39
C ARG A 253 14.16 8.46 22.43
N ASP A 254 14.17 7.51 23.37
CA ASP A 254 15.25 6.54 23.57
C ASP A 254 15.20 5.43 22.51
N VAL A 255 15.37 5.85 21.25
CA VAL A 255 15.51 4.97 20.09
C VAL A 255 16.65 5.51 19.25
N LYS A 256 17.61 4.63 18.93
CA LYS A 256 18.74 5.00 18.09
C LYS A 256 18.26 5.30 16.66
N VAL A 257 18.57 6.49 16.18
CA VAL A 257 18.47 6.82 14.76
C VAL A 257 19.70 6.22 14.06
N GLU A 258 19.47 5.40 13.05
CA GLU A 258 20.55 4.81 12.26
C GLU A 258 21.19 5.88 11.36
N GLU A 259 22.52 5.84 11.25
CA GLU A 259 23.26 6.69 10.29
C GLU A 259 23.19 6.01 8.92
N THR A 260 22.16 6.35 8.14
CA THR A 260 21.91 5.82 6.79
C THR A 260 21.24 6.91 5.95
N SER A 261 20.85 6.58 4.72
CA SER A 261 20.06 7.45 3.86
C SER A 261 19.28 6.62 2.84
N LEU A 262 18.31 7.21 2.14
CA LEU A 262 17.66 6.55 0.99
C LEU A 262 18.69 6.05 -0.05
N GLU A 263 19.79 6.78 -0.21
CA GLU A 263 20.84 6.41 -1.16
C GLU A 263 21.70 5.24 -0.65
N ASP A 264 22.02 5.20 0.63
CA ASP A 264 22.84 4.13 1.22
C ASP A 264 22.11 2.79 1.25
N GLU A 265 20.80 2.81 1.49
CA GLU A 265 19.95 1.60 1.51
C GLU A 265 19.66 1.05 0.11
N GLU A 266 19.85 1.86 -0.93
CA GLU A 266 19.71 1.43 -2.31
C GLU A 266 20.96 0.67 -2.77
N GLU A 267 21.01 -0.62 -2.44
CA GLU A 267 22.11 -1.51 -2.80
C GLU A 267 21.90 -2.24 -4.15
N ASN A 268 20.71 -2.16 -4.75
CA ASN A 268 20.31 -3.00 -5.89
C ASN A 268 20.53 -2.32 -7.24
N LEU A 269 20.31 -1.02 -7.29
CA LEU A 269 20.50 -0.22 -8.49
C LEU A 269 21.88 0.44 -8.49
N GLN A 270 22.42 0.72 -9.67
CA GLN A 270 23.72 1.40 -9.81
C GLN A 270 23.67 2.50 -10.87
N GLY A 271 24.62 3.43 -10.77
CA GLY A 271 24.83 4.48 -11.76
C GLY A 271 23.59 5.35 -12.00
N GLU A 272 23.24 5.54 -13.27
CA GLU A 272 22.14 6.41 -13.66
C GLU A 272 20.76 5.86 -13.22
N GLU A 273 20.58 4.54 -13.22
CA GLU A 273 19.31 3.91 -12.82
C GLU A 273 19.00 4.17 -11.34
N LYS A 274 20.00 4.04 -10.47
CA LYS A 274 19.90 4.41 -9.05
C LYS A 274 19.54 5.88 -8.88
N ARG A 275 20.21 6.78 -9.59
CA ARG A 275 19.93 8.23 -9.52
C ARG A 275 18.48 8.54 -9.95
N LYS A 276 18.01 7.93 -11.04
CA LYS A 276 16.63 8.08 -11.53
C LYS A 276 15.63 7.55 -10.49
N PHE A 277 15.88 6.37 -9.93
CA PHE A 277 15.05 5.78 -8.88
C PHE A 277 14.96 6.66 -7.63
N LEU A 278 16.08 7.15 -7.10
CA LEU A 278 16.11 8.02 -5.92
C LEU A 278 15.40 9.35 -6.17
N THR A 279 15.49 9.88 -7.40
CA THR A 279 14.73 11.08 -7.79
C THR A 279 13.22 10.80 -7.80
N PHE A 280 12.81 9.64 -8.32
CA PHE A 280 11.43 9.20 -8.32
C PHE A 280 10.89 8.96 -6.91
N SER A 281 11.59 8.17 -6.09
CA SER A 281 11.16 7.81 -4.73
C SER A 281 11.12 9.02 -3.80
N SER A 282 12.10 9.92 -3.88
CA SER A 282 12.09 11.19 -3.13
C SER A 282 10.97 12.12 -3.58
N GLY A 283 10.36 11.93 -4.75
CA GLY A 283 9.15 12.63 -5.14
C GLY A 283 7.92 12.22 -4.32
N MET A 284 7.94 11.04 -3.69
CA MET A 284 6.82 10.49 -2.90
C MET A 284 7.09 10.56 -1.40
N VAL A 285 8.34 10.32 -0.98
CA VAL A 285 8.72 10.21 0.42
C VAL A 285 9.31 11.55 0.90
N ARG A 286 8.42 12.50 1.24
CA ARG A 286 8.76 13.83 1.79
C ARG A 286 8.05 14.09 3.10
N TRP A 287 8.72 14.79 4.01
CA TRP A 287 8.15 15.23 5.28
C TRP A 287 6.90 16.10 5.09
N MET A 288 6.98 17.12 4.24
CA MET A 288 5.86 18.00 3.93
C MET A 288 4.94 17.34 2.88
N PRO A 289 3.64 17.14 3.18
CA PRO A 289 2.70 16.56 2.22
C PRO A 289 2.62 17.35 0.90
N GLU A 290 2.72 18.68 0.97
CA GLU A 290 2.69 19.59 -0.18
C GLU A 290 3.90 19.47 -1.12
N GLU A 291 5.02 18.93 -0.64
CA GLU A 291 6.22 18.70 -1.46
C GLU A 291 6.19 17.37 -2.20
N ARG A 292 5.26 16.47 -1.83
CA ARG A 292 5.10 15.20 -2.53
C ARG A 292 4.47 15.47 -3.89
N LYS A 293 4.96 14.81 -4.94
CA LYS A 293 4.32 14.80 -6.25
C LYS A 293 2.93 14.16 -6.15
N THR A 294 2.04 14.53 -7.05
CA THR A 294 0.76 13.83 -7.28
C THR A 294 0.99 12.56 -8.09
N ALA A 295 0.01 11.65 -8.08
CA ALA A 295 0.07 10.45 -8.92
C ALA A 295 0.25 10.81 -10.41
N LYS A 296 -0.47 11.83 -10.89
CA LYS A 296 -0.34 12.39 -12.24
C LYS A 296 1.09 12.78 -12.62
N GLU A 297 1.76 13.51 -11.73
CA GLU A 297 3.14 13.97 -11.97
C GLU A 297 4.16 12.82 -11.94
N LEU A 298 3.84 11.72 -11.25
CA LEU A 298 4.71 10.55 -11.11
C LEU A 298 4.61 9.60 -12.30
N ILE A 299 3.44 9.48 -12.95
CA ILE A 299 3.22 8.57 -14.09
C ILE A 299 4.19 8.82 -15.26
N ASP A 300 4.53 10.09 -15.48
CA ASP A 300 5.44 10.52 -16.55
C ASP A 300 6.92 10.57 -16.11
N ASP A 301 7.24 10.12 -14.89
CA ASP A 301 8.62 10.16 -14.40
C ASP A 301 9.56 9.30 -15.28
N PRO A 302 10.77 9.78 -15.62
CA PRO A 302 11.70 9.06 -16.47
C PRO A 302 12.04 7.65 -15.98
N TRP A 303 12.09 7.45 -14.65
CA TRP A 303 12.41 6.13 -14.09
C TRP A 303 11.35 5.07 -14.44
N LEU A 304 10.07 5.43 -14.48
CA LEU A 304 9.00 4.49 -14.85
C LEU A 304 8.95 4.21 -16.35
N ASN A 305 9.41 5.15 -17.16
CA ASN A 305 9.30 5.10 -18.62
C ASN A 305 10.56 4.60 -19.33
N ASN A 306 11.59 4.22 -18.58
CA ASN A 306 12.92 3.88 -19.11
C ASN A 306 13.50 4.98 -20.02
N LEU A 307 13.20 6.25 -19.71
CA LEU A 307 13.72 7.44 -20.38
C LEU A 307 14.96 7.95 -19.64
#